data_AF-A0A1G8B9M9-F1
#
_entry.id   AF-A0A1G8B9M9-F1
#
_cell.length_a   1.000
_cell.length_b   1.000
_cell.length_c   1.000
_cell.angle_alpha   90.00
_cell.angle_beta   90.00
_cell.angle_gamma   90.00
#
_symmetry.space_group_name_H-M   'P 1'
#
loop_
_entity.id
_entity.type
_entity.pdbx_description
1 polymer ?
#
loop_
_entity_poly.entity_id
_entity_poly.type
_entity_poly.pdbx_seq_one_letter_code
_entity_poly.pdbx_strand_id
1 'polypeptide(L)'
;MARKYPVYKGLQRPLIFKGFKGKFIYWGIASLLTGLVFGALTMSLVNMWLGALVLIGFIVGGLLFTASKQKGGLHSKSRTSNIYILNHYGRKNLI
;
A
#
# COMPACT_ATOMS: atom_id res chain seq x y z
N MET A 1 -32.21 4.56 -33.02
CA MET A 1 -31.00 4.18 -32.25
C MET A 1 -31.01 4.94 -30.92
N ALA A 2 -31.08 4.24 -29.78
CA ALA A 2 -31.08 4.88 -28.47
C ALA A 2 -29.68 5.45 -28.12
N ARG A 3 -29.61 6.68 -27.61
CA ARG A 3 -28.35 7.29 -27.13
C ARG A 3 -27.81 6.48 -25.95
N LYS A 4 -26.60 5.94 -26.08
CA LYS A 4 -25.86 5.31 -24.97
C LYS A 4 -25.00 6.38 -24.29
N TYR A 5 -25.26 6.64 -23.01
CA TYR A 5 -24.41 7.48 -22.18
C TYR A 5 -23.33 6.62 -21.50
N PRO A 6 -22.10 7.11 -21.30
CA PRO A 6 -21.07 6.39 -20.56
C PRO A 6 -21.48 6.31 -19.08
N VAL A 7 -22.00 5.16 -18.68
CA VAL A 7 -22.33 4.86 -17.28
C VAL A 7 -21.05 4.42 -16.57
N TYR A 8 -20.78 5.04 -15.42
CA TYR A 8 -19.67 4.63 -14.56
C TYR A 8 -19.89 3.18 -14.07
N LYS A 9 -18.93 2.29 -14.35
CA LYS A 9 -19.03 0.86 -14.04
C LYS A 9 -18.50 0.48 -12.65
N GLY A 10 -18.20 1.47 -11.80
CA GLY A 10 -17.51 1.24 -10.54
C GLY A 10 -15.98 1.19 -10.69
N LEU A 11 -15.28 1.22 -9.56
CA LEU A 11 -13.83 1.09 -9.53
C LEU A 11 -13.45 -0.40 -9.56
N GLN A 12 -12.45 -0.76 -10.36
CA GLN A 12 -11.94 -2.13 -10.42
C GLN A 12 -11.44 -2.57 -9.03
N ARG A 13 -11.79 -3.81 -8.62
CA ARG A 13 -11.29 -4.39 -7.37
C ARG A 13 -9.77 -4.58 -7.47
N PRO A 14 -8.98 -4.10 -6.49
CA PRO A 14 -7.53 -4.29 -6.53
C PRO A 14 -7.17 -5.77 -6.32
N LEU A 15 -6.00 -6.17 -6.80
CA LEU A 15 -5.44 -7.49 -6.54
C LEU A 15 -5.32 -7.73 -5.03
N ILE A 16 -5.75 -8.92 -4.57
CA ILE A 16 -5.69 -9.31 -3.16
C ILE A 16 -4.92 -10.62 -3.06
N PHE A 17 -3.88 -10.65 -2.21
CA PHE A 17 -3.11 -11.85 -1.93
C PHE A 17 -2.91 -11.99 -0.42
N LYS A 18 -3.40 -13.10 0.15
CA LYS A 18 -3.25 -13.43 1.58
C LYS A 18 -3.60 -12.27 2.53
N GLY A 19 -4.64 -11.50 2.19
CA GLY A 19 -5.12 -10.34 2.97
C GLY A 19 -4.47 -9.00 2.60
N PHE A 20 -3.35 -8.99 1.88
CA PHE A 20 -2.73 -7.76 1.37
C PHE A 20 -3.35 -7.32 0.04
N LYS A 21 -3.48 -6.01 -0.17
CA LYS A 21 -4.16 -5.42 -1.34
C LYS A 21 -3.22 -4.53 -2.16
N GLY A 22 -3.15 -4.76 -3.47
CA GLY A 22 -2.42 -3.93 -4.43
C GLY A 22 -0.98 -3.65 -4.00
N LYS A 23 -0.61 -2.36 -3.87
CA LYS A 23 0.75 -1.91 -3.53
C LYS A 23 1.34 -2.55 -2.27
N PHE A 24 0.50 -2.92 -1.30
CA PHE A 24 0.98 -3.48 -0.03
C PHE A 24 1.54 -4.89 -0.18
N ILE A 25 1.18 -5.62 -1.24
CA ILE A 25 1.80 -6.90 -1.57
C ILE A 25 3.30 -6.70 -1.87
N TYR A 26 3.63 -5.66 -2.64
CA TYR A 26 5.02 -5.32 -2.96
C TYR A 26 5.82 -4.93 -1.73
N TRP A 27 5.23 -4.13 -0.82
CA TRP A 27 5.86 -3.80 0.47
C TRP A 27 6.08 -5.04 1.35
N GLY A 28 5.13 -5.97 1.36
CA GLY A 28 5.29 -7.26 2.03
C GLY A 28 6.48 -8.05 1.48
N ILE A 29 6.54 -8.24 0.15
CA ILE A 29 7.65 -8.95 -0.51
C ILE A 29 8.99 -8.24 -0.26
N ALA A 30 9.01 -6.91 -0.36
CA ALA A 30 10.21 -6.12 -0.08
C ALA A 30 10.73 -6.36 1.33
N SER A 31 9.84 -6.43 2.33
CA SER A 31 10.25 -6.75 3.71
C SER A 31 10.85 -8.14 3.86
N LEU A 32 10.31 -9.14 3.15
CA LEU A 32 10.84 -10.51 3.15
C LEU A 32 12.24 -10.57 2.53
N LEU A 33 12.41 -9.96 1.35
CA LEU A 33 13.70 -9.95 0.64
C LEU A 33 14.76 -9.17 1.42
N THR A 34 14.39 -8.03 1.98
CA THR A 34 15.28 -7.20 2.79
C THR A 34 15.71 -7.96 4.05
N GLY A 35 14.75 -8.59 4.74
CA GLY A 35 15.04 -9.44 5.90
C GLY A 35 15.98 -10.60 5.56
N LEU A 36 15.78 -11.25 4.41
CA LEU A 36 16.66 -12.33 3.96
C LEU A 36 18.09 -11.85 3.76
N VAL A 37 18.29 -10.73 3.05
CA VAL A 37 19.62 -10.18 2.78
C VAL A 37 20.31 -9.74 4.07
N PHE A 38 19.65 -8.92 4.90
CA PHE A 38 20.25 -8.44 6.15
C PHE A 38 20.46 -9.56 7.18
N GLY A 39 19.52 -10.51 7.25
CA GLY A 39 19.64 -11.69 8.11
C GLY A 39 20.82 -12.57 7.71
N ALA A 40 20.97 -12.87 6.42
CA ALA A 40 22.09 -13.66 5.89
C ALA A 40 23.44 -12.94 6.09
N LEU A 41 23.51 -11.63 5.81
CA LEU A 41 24.72 -10.84 6.05
C LEU A 41 25.12 -10.86 7.54
N THR A 42 24.17 -10.65 8.45
CA THR A 42 24.44 -10.65 9.89
C THR A 42 24.84 -12.04 10.39
N MET A 43 24.20 -13.09 9.85
CA MET A 43 24.54 -14.49 10.13
C MET A 43 25.97 -14.80 9.70
N SER A 44 26.42 -14.28 8.55
CA SER A 44 27.77 -14.51 8.02
C SER A 44 28.85 -13.69 8.73
N LEU A 45 28.54 -12.45 9.16
CA LEU A 45 29.55 -11.51 9.64
C LEU A 45 29.67 -11.46 11.17
N VAL A 46 28.60 -11.76 11.89
CA VAL A 46 28.54 -11.54 13.35
C VAL A 46 28.29 -12.84 14.09
N ASN A 47 27.09 -13.40 13.97
CA ASN A 47 26.69 -14.63 14.64
C ASN A 47 25.37 -15.16 14.03
N MET A 48 25.26 -16.48 13.90
CA MET A 48 24.08 -17.15 13.40
C MET A 48 22.81 -16.81 14.19
N TRP A 49 22.88 -16.77 15.52
CA TRP A 49 21.73 -16.47 16.37
C TRP A 49 21.23 -15.03 16.18
N LEU A 50 22.15 -14.07 16.06
CA LEU A 50 21.80 -12.67 15.81
C LEU A 50 21.21 -12.49 14.40
N GLY A 51 21.79 -13.14 13.39
CA GLY A 51 21.24 -13.13 12.03
C GLY A 51 19.82 -13.70 11.96
N ALA A 52 19.55 -14.78 12.69
CA ALA A 52 18.20 -15.35 12.79
C ALA A 52 17.21 -14.38 13.45
N LEU A 53 17.60 -13.70 14.54
CA LEU A 53 16.76 -12.68 15.19
C LEU A 53 16.47 -11.50 14.25
N VAL A 54 17.47 -11.03 13.51
CA VAL A 54 17.31 -9.96 12.52
C VAL A 54 16.33 -10.39 11.43
N LEU A 55 16.49 -11.60 10.88
CA LEU A 55 15.59 -12.14 9.86
C LEU A 55 14.13 -12.16 10.34
N ILE A 56 13.89 -12.73 11.53
CA ILE A 56 12.55 -12.81 12.12
C ILE A 56 11.98 -11.41 12.36
N GLY A 57 12.80 -10.50 12.90
CA GLY A 57 12.41 -9.12 13.17
C GLY A 57 11.97 -8.37 11.91
N PHE A 58 12.72 -8.50 10.81
CA PHE A 58 12.36 -7.88 9.53
C PHE A 58 11.07 -8.46 8.94
N ILE A 59 10.91 -9.78 8.97
CA ILE A 59 9.72 -10.45 8.43
C ILE A 59 8.47 -10.06 9.23
N VAL A 60 8.51 -10.29 10.55
CA VAL A 60 7.35 -10.03 11.42
C VAL A 60 7.07 -8.53 11.48
N GLY A 61 8.09 -7.72 11.75
CA GLY A 61 7.97 -6.27 11.83
C GLY A 61 7.51 -5.65 10.51
N GLY A 62 8.09 -6.07 9.39
CA GLY A 62 7.75 -5.57 8.07
C GLY A 62 6.32 -5.91 7.63
N LEU A 63 5.87 -7.14 7.90
CA LEU A 63 4.49 -7.55 7.60
C LEU A 63 3.48 -6.84 8.51
N LEU A 64 3.75 -6.72 9.82
CA LEU A 64 2.87 -6.00 10.75
C LEU A 64 2.78 -4.50 10.43
N PHE A 65 3.90 -3.88 10.09
CA PHE A 65 3.94 -2.49 9.64
C PHE A 65 3.10 -2.30 8.38
N THR A 66 3.30 -3.17 7.38
CA THR A 66 2.56 -3.12 6.11
C THR A 66 1.06 -3.33 6.33
N ALA A 67 0.68 -4.29 7.17
CA ALA A 67 -0.72 -4.56 7.50
C ALA A 67 -1.38 -3.37 8.21
N SER A 68 -0.64 -2.71 9.11
CA SER A 68 -1.10 -1.52 9.81
C SER A 68 -1.31 -0.35 8.84
N LYS A 69 -0.36 -0.12 7.91
CA LYS A 69 -0.49 0.91 6.88
C LYS A 69 -1.64 0.63 5.91
N GLN A 70 -1.91 -0.64 5.62
CA GLN A 70 -3.03 -1.02 4.76
C GLN A 70 -4.40 -0.62 5.32
N LYS A 71 -4.57 -0.55 6.64
CA LYS A 71 -5.82 -0.10 7.27
C LYS A 71 -6.21 1.33 6.85
N GLY A 72 -5.23 2.18 6.47
CA GLY A 72 -5.47 3.53 5.96
C GLY A 72 -6.00 3.61 4.53
N GLY A 73 -6.13 2.47 3.83
CA GLY A 73 -6.62 2.39 2.47
C GLY A 73 -5.52 2.32 1.40
N LEU A 74 -5.93 1.98 0.17
CA LEU A 74 -4.99 1.72 -0.92
C LEU A 74 -4.36 2.99 -1.50
N HIS A 75 -5.15 4.06 -1.59
CA HIS A 75 -4.73 5.33 -2.18
C HIS A 75 -4.53 6.38 -1.08
N SER A 76 -3.44 7.15 -1.22
CA SER A 76 -3.29 8.36 -0.43
C SER A 76 -4.38 9.34 -0.84
N LYS A 77 -5.13 9.86 0.12
CA LYS A 77 -6.12 10.90 -0.10
C LYS A 77 -5.64 12.12 0.64
N SER A 78 -5.61 13.27 -0.03
CA SER A 78 -5.43 14.54 0.66
C SER A 78 -6.57 14.70 1.66
N ARG A 79 -6.22 14.90 2.93
CA ARG A 79 -7.17 15.23 3.99
C ARG A 79 -6.88 16.67 4.35
N THR A 80 -7.61 17.60 3.76
CA THR A 80 -7.55 19.00 4.21
C THR A 80 -8.41 19.11 5.47
N SER A 81 -7.87 19.76 6.51
CA SER A 81 -8.63 20.07 7.73
C SER A 81 -9.52 21.31 7.59
N ASN A 82 -9.41 22.04 6.49
CA ASN A 82 -10.12 23.30 6.26
C ASN A 82 -11.43 23.06 5.52
N ILE A 83 -12.44 23.86 5.85
CA ILE A 83 -13.71 23.92 5.13
C ILE A 83 -13.50 24.75 3.87
N TYR A 84 -13.70 24.15 2.69
CA TYR A 84 -13.73 24.89 1.42
C TYR A 84 -15.17 25.32 1.12
N ILE A 85 -15.43 26.62 1.10
CA ILE A 85 -16.68 27.18 0.59
C ILE A 85 -16.54 27.32 -0.93
N LEU A 86 -17.18 26.43 -1.69
CA LEU A 86 -17.29 26.57 -3.14
C LEU A 86 -18.44 27.53 -3.47
N ASN A 87 -18.10 28.78 -3.77
CA ASN A 87 -19.07 29.83 -4.14
C ASN A 87 -19.66 29.68 -5.57
N HIS A 88 -19.13 28.77 -6.40
CA HIS A 88 -19.64 28.58 -7.76
C HIS A 88 -19.49 27.14 -8.25
N TYR A 89 -20.60 26.37 -8.23
CA TYR A 89 -20.73 25.10 -8.95
C TYR A 89 -21.35 25.36 -10.34
N GLY A 90 -20.68 26.17 -11.16
CA GLY A 90 -21.08 26.43 -12.55
C GLY A 90 -20.41 25.46 -13.50
N ARG A 91 -21.19 24.83 -14.40
CA ARG A 91 -20.69 24.04 -15.54
C ARG A 91 -19.71 24.91 -16.34
N LYS A 92 -18.42 24.59 -16.32
CA LYS A 92 -17.48 25.18 -17.28
C LYS A 92 -17.93 24.77 -18.69
N ASN A 93 -18.42 25.72 -19.48
CA ASN A 93 -18.57 25.54 -20.92
C ASN A 93 -17.15 25.32 -21.48
N LEU A 94 -16.88 24.09 -21.90
CA LEU A 94 -15.77 23.79 -22.78
C LEU A 94 -16.15 24.37 -24.15
N ILE A 95 -15.39 25.37 -24.57
CA ILE A 95 -15.37 25.88 -25.95
C ILE A 95 -14.73 24.80 -26.83
#